data_AF-A0A1H1YGM8-F1
#
_entry.id   AF-A0A1H1YGM8-F1
#
_cell.length_a   1.000
_cell.length_b   1.000
_cell.length_c   1.000
_cell.angle_alpha   90.00
_cell.angle_beta   90.00
_cell.angle_gamma   90.00
#
_symmetry.space_group_name_H-M   'P 1'
#
loop_
_entity.id
_entity.type
_entity.pdbx_description
1 polymer ?
#
loop_
_entity_poly.entity_id
_entity_poly.type
_entity_poly.pdbx_seq_one_letter_code
_entity_poly.pdbx_strand_id
1 'polypeptide(L)'
;MKELLAQLDIEDEEHNSVSLTHESEWCLGAYPGGLVVWENLEQGEPRHMKSVSREYVLKLWLQLGQGNLAAIEQEPWRPGYGN
;
A
#
# COMPACT_ATOMS: atom_id res chain seq x y z
N MET A 1 3.87 -8.54 -10.95
CA MET A 1 4.03 -7.99 -9.57
C MET A 1 5.37 -7.28 -9.37
N LYS A 2 6.53 -7.89 -9.71
CA LYS A 2 7.83 -7.18 -9.66
C LYS A 2 7.92 -5.96 -10.60
N GLU A 3 7.29 -6.02 -11.77
CA GLU A 3 7.30 -4.93 -12.76
C GLU A 3 6.48 -3.69 -12.33
N LEU A 4 5.41 -3.89 -11.54
CA LEU A 4 4.63 -2.78 -10.96
C LEU A 4 5.45 -1.98 -9.94
N LEU A 5 6.35 -2.65 -9.21
CA LEU A 5 7.21 -1.97 -8.25
C LEU A 5 8.34 -1.19 -8.92
N ALA A 6 8.77 -1.61 -10.11
CA ALA A 6 9.78 -0.90 -10.89
C ALA A 6 9.29 0.47 -11.39
N GLN A 7 7.96 0.69 -11.45
CA GLN A 7 7.40 2.01 -11.76
C GLN A 7 7.62 3.04 -10.64
N LEU A 8 7.89 2.60 -9.40
CA LEU A 8 8.30 3.51 -8.29
C LEU A 8 9.74 4.02 -8.43
N ASP A 9 10.53 3.46 -9.35
CA ASP A 9 11.93 3.85 -9.64
C ASP A 9 12.04 4.79 -10.84
N ILE A 10 10.95 5.03 -11.56
CA ILE A 10 10.95 5.99 -12.67
C ILE A 10 10.63 7.35 -12.05
N GLU A 11 11.58 8.29 -12.05
CA GLU A 11 11.29 9.71 -11.79
C GLU A 11 10.54 10.29 -13.01
N ASP A 12 9.33 9.79 -13.28
CA ASP A 12 8.40 10.52 -14.14
C ASP A 12 7.60 11.46 -13.25
N GLU A 13 7.53 12.73 -13.64
CA GLU A 13 6.84 13.78 -12.88
C GLU A 13 5.33 13.52 -12.75
N GLU A 14 4.78 12.58 -13.53
CA GLU A 14 3.38 12.15 -13.49
C GLU A 14 3.18 10.86 -12.65
N HIS A 15 3.08 11.01 -11.33
CA HIS A 15 2.42 10.08 -10.40
C HIS A 15 3.14 8.74 -10.06
N ASN A 16 4.22 8.83 -9.27
CA ASN A 16 4.92 7.67 -8.66
C ASN A 16 4.17 6.98 -7.50
N SER A 17 2.84 6.85 -7.57
CA SER A 17 2.06 6.07 -6.61
C SER A 17 1.47 4.85 -7.28
N VAL A 18 1.65 3.68 -6.67
CA VAL A 18 1.04 2.42 -7.13
C VAL A 18 0.13 1.88 -6.06
N SER A 19 -1.08 1.48 -6.46
CA SER A 19 -2.07 0.90 -5.57
C SER A 19 -2.48 -0.49 -6.03
N LEU A 20 -2.70 -1.39 -5.08
CA LEU A 20 -3.30 -2.71 -5.32
C LEU A 20 -4.64 -2.78 -4.59
N THR A 21 -5.70 -3.04 -5.35
CA THR A 21 -7.06 -3.19 -4.81
C THR A 21 -7.47 -4.66 -4.87
N HIS A 22 -7.97 -5.18 -3.76
CA HIS A 22 -8.57 -6.51 -3.65
C HIS A 22 -10.09 -6.44 -3.90
N GLU A 23 -10.70 -7.54 -4.32
CA GLU A 23 -12.15 -7.64 -4.62
C GLU A 23 -13.07 -7.31 -3.42
N SER A 24 -12.51 -7.21 -2.22
CA SER A 24 -13.20 -6.80 -1.00
C SER A 24 -13.19 -5.29 -0.76
N GLU A 25 -12.90 -4.48 -1.78
CA GLU A 25 -12.75 -3.02 -1.73
C GLU A 25 -11.58 -2.51 -0.87
N TRP A 26 -10.73 -3.42 -0.39
CA TRP A 26 -9.54 -3.07 0.35
C TRP A 26 -8.40 -2.70 -0.61
N CYS A 27 -7.78 -1.54 -0.38
CA CYS A 27 -6.77 -0.95 -1.23
C CYS A 27 -5.49 -0.67 -0.45
N LEU A 28 -4.35 -1.09 -1.01
CA LEU A 28 -3.02 -0.78 -0.49
C LEU A 28 -2.25 0.10 -1.47
N GLY A 29 -2.17 1.38 -1.16
CA GLY A 29 -1.42 2.39 -1.89
C GLY A 29 0.02 2.51 -1.39
N ALA A 30 0.98 2.55 -2.28
CA ALA A 30 2.39 2.82 -1.99
C ALA A 30 2.84 4.07 -2.74
N TYR A 31 3.48 4.99 -2.03
CA TYR A 31 3.86 6.31 -2.50
C TYR A 31 5.38 6.52 -2.35
N PRO A 32 5.97 7.50 -3.05
CA PRO A 32 7.38 7.81 -2.93
C PRO A 32 7.75 8.19 -1.49
N GLY A 33 9.00 7.93 -1.10
CA GLY A 33 9.46 8.18 0.26
C GLY A 33 9.02 7.13 1.29
N GLY A 34 8.41 6.02 0.85
CA GLY A 34 8.05 4.89 1.71
C GLY A 34 6.78 5.14 2.52
N LEU A 35 5.88 5.99 2.03
CA LEU A 35 4.52 6.10 2.56
C LEU A 35 3.67 4.97 1.97
N VAL A 36 2.96 4.26 2.85
CA VAL A 36 1.99 3.23 2.47
C VAL A 36 0.67 3.57 3.12
N VAL A 37 -0.41 3.48 2.37
CA VAL A 37 -1.79 3.71 2.80
C VAL A 37 -2.56 2.40 2.66
N TRP A 38 -3.34 2.09 3.68
CA TRP A 38 -4.26 0.96 3.75
C TRP A 38 -5.65 1.47 4.08
N GLU A 39 -6.58 1.28 3.15
CA GLU A 39 -7.94 1.77 3.27
C GLU A 39 -8.92 0.80 2.63
N ASN A 40 -10.18 0.86 3.05
CA ASN A 40 -11.26 0.25 2.31
C ASN A 40 -12.06 1.38 1.66
N LEU A 41 -12.32 1.27 0.36
CA LEU A 41 -12.91 2.34 -0.44
C LEU A 41 -14.36 2.66 -0.05
N GLU A 42 -15.04 1.72 0.61
CA GLU A 42 -16.46 1.85 0.99
C GLU A 42 -16.68 2.03 2.50
N GLN A 43 -15.67 1.77 3.34
CA GLN A 43 -15.86 1.71 4.79
C GLN A 43 -14.60 1.96 5.60
N GLY A 44 -14.80 2.41 6.84
CA GLY A 44 -13.74 2.57 7.82
C GLY A 44 -12.83 3.76 7.55
N GLU A 45 -11.90 3.98 8.47
CA GLU A 45 -10.95 5.08 8.38
C GLU A 45 -9.64 4.60 7.72
N PRO A 46 -9.03 5.41 6.84
CA PRO A 46 -7.77 5.10 6.21
C PRO A 46 -6.65 5.06 7.25
N ARG A 47 -5.64 4.25 6.96
CA ARG A 47 -4.49 4.02 7.82
C ARG A 47 -3.20 4.10 7.00
N HIS A 48 -2.09 4.47 7.63
CA HIS A 48 -0.82 4.60 6.94
C HIS A 48 0.40 4.12 7.74
N MET A 49 1.47 3.83 7.02
CA MET A 49 2.82 3.63 7.55
C MET A 49 3.80 4.52 6.79
N LYS A 50 4.86 4.97 7.47
CA LYS A 50 5.94 5.79 6.88
C LYS A 50 7.25 5.02 6.92
N SER A 51 8.19 5.40 6.04
CA SER A 51 9.53 4.79 5.95
C SER A 51 9.50 3.28 5.69
N VAL A 52 8.46 2.81 4.97
CA VAL A 52 8.30 1.41 4.59
C VAL A 52 9.23 1.08 3.44
N SER A 53 10.03 0.02 3.58
CA SER A 53 10.91 -0.42 2.50
C SER A 53 10.13 -1.08 1.37
N ARG A 54 10.67 -1.02 0.15
CA ARG A 54 10.08 -1.66 -1.05
C ARG A 54 9.82 -3.15 -0.87
N GLU A 55 10.75 -3.85 -0.24
CA GLU A 55 10.59 -5.28 0.08
C GLU A 55 9.38 -5.52 1.00
N TYR A 56 9.13 -4.61 1.92
CA TYR A 56 7.98 -4.69 2.82
C TYR A 56 6.67 -4.39 2.09
N VAL A 57 6.65 -3.38 1.22
CA VAL A 57 5.49 -3.10 0.35
C VAL A 57 5.12 -4.33 -0.48
N LEU A 58 6.12 -4.99 -1.10
CA LEU A 58 5.91 -6.22 -1.85
C LEU A 58 5.32 -7.35 -0.98
N LYS A 59 5.79 -7.49 0.27
CA LYS A 59 5.23 -8.47 1.21
C LYS A 59 3.75 -8.18 1.47
N LEU A 60 3.40 -6.92 1.73
CA LEU A 60 2.01 -6.51 1.97
C LEU A 60 1.12 -6.75 0.74
N TRP A 61 1.59 -6.43 -0.46
CA TRP A 61 0.87 -6.74 -1.69
C TRP A 61 0.70 -8.23 -1.93
N LEU A 62 1.69 -9.05 -1.59
CA LEU A 62 1.57 -10.50 -1.68
C LEU A 62 0.50 -11.01 -0.70
N GLN A 63 0.48 -10.50 0.54
CA GLN A 63 -0.59 -10.81 1.50
C GLN A 63 -1.96 -10.40 0.97
N LEU A 64 -2.06 -9.22 0.34
CA LEU A 64 -3.30 -8.71 -0.22
C LEU A 64 -3.80 -9.57 -1.37
N GLY A 65 -2.91 -9.94 -2.30
CA GLY A 65 -3.23 -10.83 -3.42
C GLY A 65 -3.57 -12.27 -2.98
N GLN A 66 -3.19 -12.67 -1.77
CA GLN A 66 -3.58 -13.95 -1.17
C GLN A 66 -4.88 -13.83 -0.34
N GLY A 67 -5.48 -12.64 -0.26
CA GLY A 67 -6.66 -12.38 0.58
C GLY A 67 -6.36 -12.38 2.09
N ASN A 68 -5.10 -12.31 2.50
CA ASN A 68 -4.71 -12.33 3.91
C ASN A 68 -4.79 -10.93 4.55
N LEU A 69 -6.00 -10.38 4.59
CA LEU A 69 -6.28 -9.07 5.15
C LEU A 69 -5.89 -9.00 6.63
N ALA A 70 -6.13 -10.07 7.39
CA ALA A 70 -5.84 -10.13 8.82
C ALA A 70 -4.35 -9.97 9.15
N ALA A 71 -3.44 -10.41 8.26
CA ALA A 71 -2.01 -10.16 8.42
C ALA A 71 -1.66 -8.70 8.16
N ILE A 72 -2.26 -8.09 7.13
CA ILE A 72 -2.06 -6.67 6.83
C ILE A 72 -2.57 -5.81 7.98
N GLU A 73 -3.72 -6.13 8.57
CA GLU A 73 -4.29 -5.34 9.68
C GLU A 73 -3.46 -5.34 10.97
N GLN A 74 -2.58 -6.33 11.16
CA GLN A 74 -1.71 -6.42 12.34
C GLN A 74 -0.45 -5.55 12.25
N GLU A 75 -0.20 -4.93 11.11
CA GLU A 75 0.91 -4.02 10.91
C GLU A 75 0.79 -2.76 11.78
N PRO A 76 1.90 -2.05 12.08
CA PRO A 76 1.93 -0.89 12.96
C PRO A 76 1.36 0.37 12.28
N TRP A 77 0.11 0.27 11.86
CA TRP A 77 -0.65 1.33 11.21
C TRP A 77 -0.86 2.54 12.11
N ARG A 78 -0.80 3.71 11.50
CA ARG A 78 -1.20 4.99 12.09
C ARG A 78 -2.50 5.45 11.44
N PRO A 79 -3.40 6.13 12.15
CA PRO A 79 -4.63 6.65 11.56
C PRO A 79 -4.35 7.73 10.50
N GLY A 80 -5.20 7.80 9.49
CA GLY A 80 -5.17 8.79 8.41
C GLY A 80 -4.20 8.46 7.27
N TYR A 81 -4.00 9.41 6.36
CA TYR A 81 -3.15 9.29 5.16
C TYR A 81 -1.67 9.67 5.37
N GLY A 82 -1.30 10.11 6.56
CA GLY A 82 0.08 10.50 6.86
C GLY A 82 0.47 11.91 6.42
N ASN A 83 -0.52 12.76 6.13
CA ASN A 83 -0.37 14.21 6.05
C ASN A 83 -0.12 14.83 7.43
#